data_AF-A0A5C7HVI0-F1
#
_entry.id   AF-A0A5C7HVI0-F1
#
_cell.length_a   1.000
_cell.length_b   1.000
_cell.length_c   1.000
_cell.angle_alpha   90.00
_cell.angle_beta   90.00
_cell.angle_gamma   90.00
#
_symmetry.space_group_name_H-M   'P 1'
#
loop_
_entity.id
_entity.type
_entity.pdbx_description
1 polymer ?
#
loop_
_entity_poly.entity_id
_entity_poly.type
_entity_poly.pdbx_seq_one_letter_code
_entity_poly.pdbx_strand_id
1 'polypeptide(L)'
;MYCCPTSFAPIIDAAIDIVEASNRLYHVLVIIADGLVTRNPDTPLGKFSSQEQATVNSIVAASHYPLSIIVVGVGDGPWDSMQQFDDNIPQRSFDNFQFVNFTKIMAKNTDTSKKEAEFALAALMEIPLQYKATLSLQSFHGGLVAGPRTKPLPPPREVIDHDNAVKSVPHMTNFETAPKEPTTSAEPVCPICLTNPKDVAFGCGHTTCKDCGSAIEACPMCREPITVRLRLYT
;
A
#
# COMPACT_ATOMS: atom_id res chain seq x y z
N MET A 1 0.43 21.23 11.63
CA MET A 1 1.85 20.93 11.92
C MET A 1 2.18 19.65 11.15
N TYR A 2 2.58 19.79 9.88
CA TYR A 2 2.91 18.62 9.05
C TYR A 2 4.26 18.06 9.51
N CYS A 3 4.24 16.77 9.83
CA CYS A 3 5.10 16.11 10.80
C CYS A 3 6.37 15.56 10.13
N CYS A 4 7.52 15.90 10.72
CA CYS A 4 8.79 15.14 10.71
C CYS A 4 9.47 14.85 9.37
N PRO A 5 10.77 14.54 9.39
CA PRO A 5 11.48 14.16 8.18
C PRO A 5 10.95 12.81 7.66
N THR A 6 10.58 12.75 6.39
CA THR A 6 10.02 11.57 5.73
C THR A 6 11.10 10.52 5.49
N SER A 7 10.80 9.27 5.83
CA SER A 7 11.60 8.07 5.50
C SER A 7 10.65 6.91 5.20
N PHE A 8 10.98 6.09 4.20
CA PHE A 8 10.19 4.88 3.91
C PHE A 8 10.67 3.66 4.69
N ALA A 9 11.77 3.77 5.44
CA ALA A 9 12.30 2.67 6.23
C ALA A 9 11.22 2.00 7.11
N PRO A 10 10.41 2.73 7.92
CA PRO A 10 9.44 2.09 8.80
C PRO A 10 8.35 1.30 8.07
N ILE A 11 7.92 1.76 6.88
CA ILE A 11 6.87 1.06 6.12
C ILE A 11 7.42 -0.15 5.37
N ILE A 12 8.67 -0.08 4.91
CA ILE A 12 9.37 -1.20 4.27
C ILE A 12 9.67 -2.28 5.31
N ASP A 13 10.18 -1.90 6.49
CA ASP A 13 10.47 -2.82 7.58
C ASP A 13 9.19 -3.54 8.05
N ALA A 14 8.06 -2.82 8.16
CA ALA A 14 6.77 -3.44 8.46
C ALA A 14 6.30 -4.42 7.37
N ALA A 15 6.58 -4.14 6.10
CA ALA A 15 6.24 -5.07 5.01
C ALA A 15 7.11 -6.33 5.04
N ILE A 16 8.38 -6.23 5.43
CA ILE A 16 9.26 -7.39 5.67
C ILE A 16 8.65 -8.28 6.77
N ASP A 17 8.22 -7.69 7.89
CA ASP A 17 7.58 -8.43 8.99
C ASP A 17 6.31 -9.19 8.51
N ILE A 18 5.51 -8.58 7.64
CA ILE A 18 4.32 -9.23 7.05
C ILE A 18 4.72 -10.41 6.15
N VAL A 19 5.78 -10.26 5.37
CA VAL A 19 6.31 -11.32 4.50
C VAL A 19 6.85 -12.48 5.35
N GLU A 20 7.52 -12.21 6.46
CA GLU A 20 7.95 -13.25 7.40
C GLU A 20 6.76 -13.96 8.04
N ALA A 21 5.77 -13.21 8.55
CA ALA A 21 4.58 -13.76 9.20
C ALA A 21 3.68 -14.57 8.25
N SER A 22 3.76 -14.29 6.95
CA SER A 22 3.03 -15.01 5.90
C SER A 22 3.79 -16.20 5.31
N ASN A 23 4.79 -16.73 6.02
CA ASN A 23 5.64 -17.85 5.54
C ASN A 23 6.36 -17.54 4.22
N ARG A 24 6.83 -16.31 4.04
CA ARG A 24 7.54 -15.85 2.82
C ARG A 24 6.70 -16.02 1.54
N LEU A 25 5.39 -15.78 1.63
CA LEU A 25 4.57 -15.57 0.45
C LEU A 25 4.98 -14.27 -0.24
N TYR A 26 4.83 -14.23 -1.57
CA TYR A 26 5.18 -13.07 -2.36
C TYR A 26 4.21 -11.91 -2.09
N HIS A 27 4.77 -10.73 -1.79
CA HIS A 27 4.00 -9.51 -1.55
C HIS A 27 4.49 -8.36 -2.44
N VAL A 28 3.56 -7.45 -2.72
CA VAL A 28 3.87 -6.17 -3.36
C VAL A 28 3.45 -5.06 -2.39
N LEU A 29 4.41 -4.28 -1.91
CA LEU A 29 4.18 -3.07 -1.13
C LEU A 29 3.97 -1.90 -2.10
N VAL A 30 2.83 -1.22 -2.01
CA VAL A 30 2.56 0.00 -2.77
C VAL A 30 2.56 1.20 -1.81
N ILE A 31 3.52 2.11 -1.99
CA ILE A 31 3.67 3.33 -1.19
C ILE A 31 3.18 4.51 -2.04
N ILE A 32 2.20 5.26 -1.56
CA ILE A 32 1.75 6.52 -2.20
C ILE A 32 2.36 7.68 -1.42
N ALA A 33 3.15 8.51 -2.09
CA ALA A 33 3.90 9.60 -1.44
C ALA A 33 3.97 10.85 -2.30
N ASP A 34 4.08 12.02 -1.67
CA ASP A 34 4.12 13.35 -2.31
C ASP A 34 5.52 13.88 -2.64
N GLY A 35 6.56 13.07 -2.38
CA GLY A 35 7.83 13.19 -3.10
C GLY A 35 9.04 13.73 -2.36
N LEU A 36 9.10 13.69 -1.04
CA LEU A 36 10.37 13.94 -0.34
C LEU A 36 10.62 12.87 0.70
N VAL A 37 11.65 12.04 0.50
CA VAL A 37 12.45 11.56 1.64
C VAL A 37 13.28 12.77 2.08
N THR A 38 13.25 13.14 3.36
CA THR A 38 13.78 14.44 3.76
C THR A 38 15.28 14.53 3.52
N ARG A 39 15.67 15.40 2.58
CA ARG A 39 17.05 15.77 2.32
C ARG A 39 17.42 16.93 3.21
N ASN A 40 18.51 16.79 3.99
CA ASN A 40 19.03 17.92 4.74
C ASN A 40 19.70 18.89 3.74
N PRO A 41 19.36 20.20 3.72
CA PRO A 41 20.00 21.18 2.83
C PRO A 41 21.53 21.27 3.01
N ASP A 42 22.06 20.87 4.17
CA ASP A 42 23.50 20.84 4.44
C ASP A 42 24.20 19.58 3.87
N THR A 43 23.46 18.67 3.22
CA THR A 43 24.03 17.43 2.68
C THR A 43 24.82 17.74 1.41
N PRO A 44 26.13 17.43 1.34
CA PRO A 44 26.93 17.63 0.14
C PRO A 44 26.32 16.91 -1.07
N LEU A 45 26.49 17.49 -2.27
CA LEU A 45 26.12 16.85 -3.53
C LEU A 45 26.71 15.43 -3.61
N GLY A 46 25.85 14.42 -3.76
CA GLY A 46 26.23 13.01 -3.86
C GLY A 46 26.25 12.21 -2.56
N LYS A 47 25.86 12.78 -1.41
CA LYS A 47 25.63 12.04 -0.16
C LYS A 47 24.14 12.00 0.20
N PHE A 48 23.72 10.89 0.82
CA PHE A 48 22.37 10.69 1.33
C PHE A 48 22.20 11.33 2.72
N SER A 49 21.00 11.85 3.00
CA SER A 49 20.58 12.22 4.35
C SER A 49 20.42 10.97 5.24
N SER A 50 20.25 11.15 6.56
CA SER A 50 19.95 10.03 7.46
C SER A 50 18.69 9.25 7.06
N GLN A 51 17.68 9.94 6.52
CA GLN A 51 16.40 9.35 6.13
C GLN A 51 16.49 8.62 4.79
N GLU A 52 17.25 9.18 3.84
CA GLU A 52 17.58 8.53 2.57
C GLU A 52 18.40 7.26 2.83
N GLN A 53 19.43 7.34 3.67
CA GLN A 53 20.24 6.18 4.02
C GLN A 53 19.43 5.10 4.74
N ALA A 54 18.54 5.46 5.68
CA ALA A 54 17.65 4.50 6.33
C ALA A 54 16.74 3.80 5.30
N THR A 55 16.17 4.57 4.36
CA THR A 55 15.32 4.03 3.29
C THR A 55 16.10 3.06 2.41
N VAL A 56 17.31 3.43 1.97
CA VAL A 56 18.19 2.56 1.18
C VAL A 56 18.51 1.26 1.93
N ASN A 57 18.85 1.36 3.22
CA ASN A 57 19.14 0.19 4.04
C ASN A 57 17.94 -0.77 4.12
N SER A 58 16.73 -0.25 4.31
CA SER A 58 15.51 -1.06 4.32
C SER A 58 15.19 -1.67 2.94
N ILE A 59 15.43 -0.96 1.83
CA ILE A 59 15.27 -1.52 0.47
C ILE A 59 16.24 -2.69 0.25
N VAL A 60 17.51 -2.52 0.63
CA VAL A 60 18.53 -3.59 0.56
C VAL A 60 18.14 -4.77 1.43
N ALA A 61 17.66 -4.54 2.65
CA ALA A 61 17.16 -5.59 3.52
C ALA A 61 15.97 -6.33 2.88
N ALA A 62 14.99 -5.60 2.35
CA ALA A 62 13.81 -6.13 1.67
C ALA A 62 14.17 -7.01 0.46
N SER A 63 15.29 -6.75 -0.22
CA SER A 63 15.74 -7.56 -1.37
C SER A 63 16.08 -9.02 -1.02
N HIS A 64 16.18 -9.37 0.26
CA HIS A 64 16.37 -10.76 0.72
C HIS A 64 15.04 -11.50 0.95
N TYR A 65 13.91 -10.80 0.80
CA TYR A 65 12.56 -11.31 1.01
C TYR A 65 11.81 -11.34 -0.33
N PRO A 66 10.77 -12.20 -0.47
CA PRO A 66 9.88 -12.18 -1.62
C PRO A 66 8.94 -10.96 -1.55
N LEU A 67 9.52 -9.77 -1.67
CA LEU A 67 8.86 -8.48 -1.53
C LEU A 67 9.30 -7.55 -2.66
N SER A 68 8.33 -7.08 -3.42
CA SER A 68 8.49 -6.00 -4.39
C SER A 68 7.91 -4.71 -3.83
N ILE A 69 8.55 -3.58 -4.11
CA ILE A 69 8.17 -2.26 -3.61
C ILE A 69 7.87 -1.36 -4.81
N ILE A 70 6.67 -0.78 -4.85
CA ILE A 70 6.26 0.21 -5.85
C ILE A 70 6.01 1.52 -5.11
N VAL A 71 6.71 2.58 -5.50
CA VAL A 71 6.46 3.94 -5.01
C VAL A 71 5.71 4.74 -6.07
N VAL A 72 4.50 5.14 -5.74
CA VAL A 72 3.62 5.97 -6.57
C VAL A 72 3.75 7.42 -6.11
N GLY A 73 4.45 8.22 -6.90
CA GLY A 73 4.65 9.63 -6.68
C GLY A 73 3.45 10.46 -7.12
N VAL A 74 2.83 11.19 -6.19
CA VAL A 74 1.74 12.15 -6.44
C VAL A 74 2.21 13.58 -6.16
N GLY A 75 1.63 14.56 -6.83
CA GLY A 75 2.02 15.97 -6.70
C GLY A 75 3.22 16.39 -7.55
N ASP A 76 3.85 17.50 -7.16
CA ASP A 76 4.77 18.26 -8.00
C ASP A 76 6.23 17.75 -7.95
N GLY A 77 6.58 16.90 -6.97
CA GLY A 77 7.96 16.45 -6.74
C GLY A 77 8.78 17.48 -5.94
N PRO A 78 10.14 17.43 -6.01
CA PRO A 78 10.99 16.76 -7.00
C PRO A 78 11.12 15.24 -6.82
N TRP A 79 11.44 14.52 -7.91
CA TRP A 79 11.51 13.05 -7.93
C TRP A 79 12.92 12.48 -8.14
N ASP A 80 13.96 13.33 -8.13
CA ASP A 80 15.34 12.93 -8.46
C ASP A 80 15.88 11.85 -7.51
N SER A 81 15.64 11.97 -6.20
CA SER A 81 16.07 10.95 -5.22
C SER A 81 15.36 9.60 -5.45
N MET A 82 14.10 9.61 -5.91
CA MET A 82 13.35 8.38 -6.19
C MET A 82 13.89 7.68 -7.44
N GLN A 83 14.28 8.44 -8.45
CA GLN A 83 14.92 7.89 -9.64
C GLN A 83 16.31 7.31 -9.33
N GLN A 84 17.05 7.93 -8.40
CA GLN A 84 18.33 7.37 -7.93
C GLN A 84 18.16 6.03 -7.20
N PHE A 85 17.06 5.84 -6.47
CA PHE A 85 16.76 4.58 -5.80
C PHE A 85 16.38 3.46 -6.77
N ASP A 86 15.77 3.80 -7.91
CA ASP A 86 15.49 2.86 -9.00
C ASP A 86 16.81 2.31 -9.58
N ASP A 87 17.69 3.22 -10.03
CA ASP A 87 18.84 2.89 -10.88
C ASP A 87 20.12 2.50 -10.12
N ASN A 88 20.31 2.95 -8.88
CA ASN A 88 21.64 2.96 -8.23
C ASN A 88 21.66 2.54 -6.75
N ILE A 89 20.96 1.47 -6.37
CA ILE A 89 21.10 0.88 -5.03
C ILE A 89 22.16 -0.24 -5.05
N PRO A 90 23.36 -0.02 -4.49
CA PRO A 90 24.38 -1.07 -4.39
C PRO A 90 23.95 -2.15 -3.38
N GLN A 91 24.39 -3.39 -3.60
CA GLN A 91 24.26 -4.54 -2.67
C GLN A 91 22.85 -5.16 -2.54
N ARG A 92 21.85 -4.77 -3.34
CA ARG A 92 20.56 -5.49 -3.38
C ARG A 92 20.72 -6.87 -4.03
N SER A 93 20.03 -7.89 -3.50
CA SER A 93 20.08 -9.28 -4.01
C SER A 93 19.39 -9.42 -5.37
N PHE A 94 18.35 -8.63 -5.61
CA PHE A 94 17.68 -8.46 -6.90
C PHE A 94 17.05 -7.07 -6.96
N ASP A 95 16.62 -6.65 -8.15
CA ASP A 95 15.88 -5.40 -8.28
C ASP A 95 14.47 -5.54 -7.70
N ASN A 96 14.18 -4.88 -6.58
CA ASN A 96 12.92 -5.03 -5.85
C ASN A 96 12.17 -3.71 -5.66
N PHE A 97 12.55 -2.65 -6.37
CA PHE A 97 12.02 -1.30 -6.19
C PHE A 97 11.65 -0.71 -7.56
N GLN A 98 10.47 -0.10 -7.66
CA GLN A 98 9.98 0.55 -8.86
C GLN A 98 9.37 1.91 -8.50
N PHE A 99 9.79 2.98 -9.17
CA PHE A 99 9.16 4.30 -9.02
C PHE A 99 8.22 4.66 -10.19
N VAL A 100 7.03 5.16 -9.87
CA VAL A 100 6.04 5.62 -10.85
C VAL A 100 5.57 7.05 -10.54
N ASN A 101 5.81 7.98 -11.46
CA ASN A 101 5.28 9.34 -11.36
C ASN A 101 3.83 9.39 -11.86
N PHE A 102 2.88 9.26 -10.94
CA PHE A 102 1.44 9.23 -11.24
C PHE A 102 0.96 10.57 -11.81
N THR A 103 1.35 11.69 -11.21
CA THR A 103 0.93 13.03 -11.67
C THR A 103 1.36 13.28 -13.11
N LYS A 104 2.58 12.87 -13.50
CA LYS A 104 3.08 13.01 -14.87
C LYS A 104 2.26 12.18 -15.87
N ILE A 105 1.87 10.95 -15.51
CA ILE A 105 1.05 10.09 -16.39
C ILE A 105 -0.35 10.69 -16.52
N MET A 106 -0.95 11.11 -15.41
CA MET A 106 -2.32 11.63 -15.39
C MET A 106 -2.45 13.01 -16.06
N ALA A 107 -1.36 13.79 -16.10
CA ALA A 107 -1.31 15.09 -16.77
C ALA A 107 -1.27 15.00 -18.32
N LYS A 108 -1.05 13.82 -18.90
CA LYS A 108 -1.01 13.68 -20.37
C LYS A 108 -2.36 14.02 -21.01
N ASN A 109 -2.33 14.53 -22.25
CA ASN A 109 -3.55 14.80 -23.01
C ASN A 109 -4.00 13.55 -23.79
N THR A 110 -4.46 12.53 -23.07
CA THR A 110 -4.94 11.25 -23.60
C THR A 110 -6.25 10.85 -22.93
N ASP A 111 -6.91 9.84 -23.47
CA ASP A 111 -8.10 9.25 -22.85
C ASP A 111 -7.78 8.66 -21.47
N THR A 112 -8.73 8.74 -20.52
CA THR A 112 -8.59 8.22 -19.16
C THR A 112 -8.21 6.75 -19.13
N SER A 113 -8.82 5.92 -19.97
CA SER A 113 -8.51 4.48 -20.04
C SER A 113 -7.06 4.22 -20.45
N LYS A 114 -6.50 5.06 -21.32
CA LYS A 114 -5.09 4.98 -21.73
C LYS A 114 -4.15 5.40 -20.62
N LYS A 115 -4.52 6.40 -19.81
CA LYS A 115 -3.73 6.83 -18.64
C LYS A 115 -3.69 5.75 -17.57
N GLU A 116 -4.83 5.13 -17.30
CA GLU A 116 -4.94 4.01 -16.36
C GLU A 116 -4.11 2.81 -16.82
N ALA A 117 -4.22 2.44 -18.10
CA ALA A 117 -3.40 1.37 -18.68
C ALA A 117 -1.91 1.70 -18.64
N GLU A 118 -1.52 2.94 -18.94
CA GLU A 118 -0.13 3.39 -18.86
C GLU A 118 0.39 3.33 -17.42
N PHE A 119 -0.40 3.79 -16.44
CA PHE A 119 -0.05 3.71 -15.03
C PHE A 119 0.09 2.26 -14.56
N ALA A 120 -0.87 1.40 -14.89
CA ALA A 120 -0.83 -0.02 -14.54
C ALA A 120 0.40 -0.70 -15.15
N LEU A 121 0.72 -0.42 -16.42
CA LEU A 121 1.91 -0.93 -17.07
C LEU A 121 3.18 -0.45 -16.37
N ALA A 122 3.30 0.86 -16.10
CA ALA A 122 4.46 1.44 -15.44
C ALA A 122 4.68 0.89 -14.01
N ALA A 123 3.59 0.59 -13.28
CA ALA A 123 3.66 0.02 -11.94
C ALA A 123 4.01 -1.48 -11.96
N LEU A 124 3.53 -2.22 -12.95
CA LEU A 124 3.59 -3.68 -12.94
C LEU A 124 4.65 -4.27 -13.87
N MET A 125 5.31 -3.47 -14.71
CA MET A 125 6.23 -3.98 -15.74
C MET A 125 7.41 -4.80 -15.18
N GLU A 126 7.85 -4.50 -13.96
CA GLU A 126 8.95 -5.23 -13.34
C GLU A 126 8.49 -6.45 -12.53
N ILE A 127 7.26 -6.44 -12.04
CA ILE A 127 6.72 -7.46 -11.13
C ILE A 127 6.92 -8.91 -11.63
N PRO A 128 6.71 -9.23 -12.93
CA PRO A 128 6.98 -10.58 -13.42
C PRO A 128 8.44 -11.03 -13.30
N LEU A 129 9.40 -10.12 -13.49
CA LEU A 129 10.83 -10.40 -13.36
C LEU A 129 11.24 -10.50 -11.88
N GLN A 130 10.73 -9.58 -11.07
CA GLN A 130 10.96 -9.55 -9.62
C GLN A 130 10.43 -10.83 -8.96
N TYR A 131 9.19 -11.23 -9.26
CA TYR A 131 8.62 -12.49 -8.78
C TYR A 131 9.52 -13.70 -9.10
N LYS A 132 10.01 -13.81 -10.34
CA LYS A 132 10.92 -14.90 -10.74
C LYS A 132 12.23 -14.88 -9.94
N ALA A 133 12.80 -13.70 -9.69
CA ALA A 133 14.01 -13.57 -8.88
C ALA A 133 13.79 -14.10 -7.45
N THR A 134 12.60 -13.88 -6.88
CA THR A 134 12.28 -14.34 -5.53
C THR A 134 12.14 -15.86 -5.40
N LEU A 135 11.79 -16.57 -6.48
CA LEU A 135 11.76 -18.05 -6.48
C LEU A 135 13.15 -18.64 -6.20
N SER A 136 14.21 -17.99 -6.68
CA SER A 136 15.59 -18.37 -6.40
C SER A 136 15.98 -18.16 -4.94
N LEU A 137 15.34 -17.20 -4.25
CA LEU A 137 15.57 -16.93 -2.81
C LEU A 137 14.89 -17.95 -1.90
N GLN A 138 13.75 -18.51 -2.30
CA GLN A 138 13.04 -19.53 -1.51
C GLN A 138 13.87 -20.82 -1.33
N SER A 139 14.82 -21.06 -2.23
CA SER A 139 15.76 -22.19 -2.14
C SER A 139 16.81 -22.01 -1.03
N PHE A 140 17.07 -20.77 -0.60
CA PHE A 140 17.97 -20.45 0.51
C PHE A 140 17.17 -20.20 1.80
N HIS A 141 16.84 -21.28 2.50
CA HIS A 141 16.17 -21.27 3.81
C HIS A 141 17.13 -21.00 5.00
N GLY A 142 18.40 -20.70 4.73
CA GLY A 142 19.44 -20.57 5.75
C GLY A 142 19.67 -19.14 6.25
N GLY A 143 19.16 -18.82 7.44
CA GLY A 143 19.76 -17.84 8.36
C GLY A 143 19.78 -16.38 7.92
N LEU A 144 18.65 -15.82 7.47
CA LEU A 144 18.55 -14.37 7.35
C LEU A 144 18.47 -13.74 8.76
N VAL A 145 19.36 -12.79 9.01
CA VAL A 145 19.39 -12.02 10.26
C VAL A 145 18.16 -11.13 10.27
N ALA A 146 17.26 -11.36 11.24
CA ALA A 146 16.06 -10.57 11.42
C ALA A 146 16.41 -9.07 11.47
N GLY A 147 15.81 -8.29 10.58
CA GLY A 147 16.02 -6.85 10.48
C GLY A 147 15.56 -6.09 11.73
N PRO A 148 15.81 -4.77 11.81
CA PRO A 148 15.33 -3.93 12.90
C PRO A 148 13.79 -3.99 12.97
N ARG A 149 13.26 -4.68 13.99
CA ARG A 149 11.81 -4.94 14.10
C ARG A 149 11.07 -3.70 14.60
N THR A 150 10.48 -2.92 13.71
CA THR A 150 9.55 -1.84 14.10
C THR A 150 8.11 -2.32 13.96
N LYS A 151 7.50 -2.74 15.08
CA LYS A 151 6.07 -3.07 15.08
C LYS A 151 5.24 -1.82 14.72
N PRO A 152 4.28 -1.93 13.79
CA PRO A 152 3.36 -0.84 13.49
C PRO A 152 2.65 -0.37 14.77
N LEU A 153 2.62 0.95 14.98
CA LEU A 153 1.87 1.55 16.06
C LEU A 153 0.37 1.51 15.74
N PRO A 154 -0.51 1.42 16.75
CA PRO A 154 -1.94 1.57 16.52
C PRO A 154 -2.23 2.98 15.95
N PRO A 155 -3.30 3.14 15.13
CA PRO A 155 -3.69 4.44 14.63
C PRO A 155 -3.95 5.44 15.78
N PRO A 156 -3.61 6.73 15.62
CA PRO A 156 -3.89 7.74 16.63
C PRO A 156 -5.38 7.80 16.99
N ARG A 157 -5.70 7.89 18.28
CA ARG A 157 -7.10 7.84 18.77
C ARG A 157 -7.92 8.98 18.22
N GLU A 158 -7.33 10.16 18.09
CA GLU A 158 -7.99 11.36 17.59
C GLU A 158 -8.48 11.19 16.15
N VAL A 159 -7.72 10.43 15.33
CA VAL A 159 -8.11 10.10 13.95
C VAL A 159 -9.26 9.11 13.94
N ILE A 160 -9.21 8.10 14.82
CA ILE A 160 -10.29 7.11 14.97
C ILE A 160 -11.59 7.81 15.39
N ASP A 161 -11.52 8.69 16.38
CA ASP A 161 -12.68 9.41 16.90
C ASP A 161 -13.28 10.35 15.84
N HIS A 162 -12.43 11.03 15.06
CA HIS A 162 -12.88 11.85 13.95
C HIS A 162 -13.54 11.03 12.83
N ASP A 163 -12.94 9.92 12.41
CA ASP A 163 -13.53 9.03 11.40
C ASP A 163 -14.90 8.48 11.84
N ASN A 164 -15.04 8.16 13.12
CA ASN A 164 -16.30 7.70 13.71
C ASN A 164 -17.33 8.84 13.78
N ALA A 165 -16.91 10.05 14.14
CA ALA A 165 -17.77 11.23 14.16
C ALA A 165 -18.33 11.55 12.76
N VAL A 166 -17.49 11.54 11.72
CA VAL A 166 -17.93 11.75 10.32
C VAL A 166 -18.95 10.70 9.88
N LYS A 167 -18.77 9.43 10.27
CA LYS A 167 -19.73 8.35 9.96
C LYS A 167 -21.05 8.47 10.71
N SER A 168 -21.04 9.10 11.88
CA SER A 168 -22.24 9.30 12.71
C SER A 168 -23.13 10.46 12.25
N VAL A 169 -22.65 11.32 11.33
CA VAL A 169 -23.47 12.37 10.72
C VAL A 169 -24.42 11.72 9.71
N PRO A 170 -25.75 11.79 9.89
CA PRO A 170 -26.68 11.30 8.88
C PRO A 170 -26.50 12.13 7.60
N HIS A 171 -26.06 11.47 6.54
CA HIS A 171 -26.03 12.04 5.21
C HIS A 171 -27.49 12.28 4.79
N MET A 172 -28.00 13.51 4.97
CA MET A 172 -29.27 13.90 4.40
C MET A 172 -29.11 13.94 2.88
N THR A 173 -29.50 12.87 2.20
CA THR A 173 -29.65 12.85 0.74
C THR A 173 -30.83 13.73 0.35
N ASN A 174 -30.64 15.05 0.39
CA ASN A 174 -31.43 15.99 -0.41
C ASN A 174 -30.64 16.26 -1.68
N PHE A 175 -30.75 15.35 -2.65
CA PHE A 175 -30.54 15.69 -4.05
C PHE A 175 -31.81 15.32 -4.80
N GLU A 176 -32.40 16.36 -5.38
CA GLU A 176 -33.61 16.33 -6.17
C GLU A 176 -33.59 15.23 -7.23
N THR A 177 -34.75 14.60 -7.37
CA THR A 177 -35.08 13.52 -8.28
C THR A 177 -34.91 13.98 -9.73
N ALA A 178 -33.80 13.61 -10.37
CA ALA A 178 -33.74 13.47 -11.83
C ALA A 178 -33.91 11.97 -12.17
N PRO A 179 -34.67 11.60 -13.23
CA PRO A 179 -34.94 10.19 -13.52
C PRO A 179 -33.65 9.49 -13.97
N LYS A 180 -33.13 8.57 -13.16
CA LYS A 180 -32.08 7.63 -13.59
C LYS A 180 -32.73 6.43 -14.26
N GLU A 181 -32.38 6.22 -15.52
CA GLU A 181 -32.63 4.99 -16.28
C GLU A 181 -32.07 3.74 -15.55
N PRO A 182 -32.65 2.55 -15.79
CA PRO A 182 -32.34 1.35 -15.04
C PRO A 182 -30.98 0.78 -15.49
N THR A 183 -29.92 1.18 -14.79
CA THR A 183 -28.64 0.47 -14.86
C THR A 183 -28.72 -0.73 -13.93
N THR A 184 -28.52 -1.91 -14.51
CA THR A 184 -28.52 -3.22 -13.87
C THR A 184 -27.71 -3.20 -12.58
N SER A 185 -28.38 -3.51 -11.47
CA SER A 185 -27.78 -3.60 -10.14
C SER A 185 -26.72 -4.70 -10.11
N ALA A 186 -25.46 -4.32 -10.26
CA ALA A 186 -24.34 -5.20 -9.93
C ALA A 186 -24.42 -5.51 -8.42
N GLU A 187 -24.50 -6.80 -8.08
CA GLU A 187 -24.50 -7.22 -6.69
C GLU A 187 -23.24 -6.70 -5.98
N PRO A 188 -23.35 -6.18 -4.76
CA PRO A 188 -22.22 -5.59 -4.06
C PRO A 188 -21.21 -6.68 -3.67
N VAL A 189 -20.05 -6.73 -4.34
CA VAL A 189 -18.92 -7.63 -4.04
C VAL A 189 -18.12 -7.18 -2.80
N CYS A 190 -17.37 -8.10 -2.19
CA CYS A 190 -16.60 -7.87 -0.97
C CYS A 190 -15.60 -6.70 -1.12
N PRO A 191 -15.56 -5.73 -0.18
CA PRO A 191 -14.69 -4.55 -0.28
C PRO A 191 -13.19 -4.87 -0.09
N ILE A 192 -12.84 -6.09 0.35
CA ILE A 192 -11.45 -6.49 0.57
C ILE A 192 -10.89 -7.15 -0.68
N CYS A 193 -11.54 -8.19 -1.20
CA CYS A 193 -11.04 -8.92 -2.37
C CYS A 193 -11.65 -8.47 -3.70
N LEU A 194 -12.70 -7.65 -3.69
CA LEU A 194 -13.44 -7.14 -4.86
C LEU A 194 -13.93 -8.24 -5.82
N THR A 195 -14.00 -9.48 -5.35
CA THR A 195 -14.24 -10.66 -6.17
C THR A 195 -15.43 -11.45 -5.63
N ASN A 196 -15.37 -11.83 -4.35
CA ASN A 196 -16.34 -12.72 -3.75
C ASN A 196 -17.61 -11.98 -3.30
N PRO A 197 -18.79 -12.63 -3.32
CA PRO A 197 -20.01 -12.06 -2.76
C PRO A 197 -19.89 -11.85 -1.25
N LYS A 198 -20.69 -10.94 -0.72
CA LYS A 198 -20.71 -10.62 0.72
C LYS A 198 -21.62 -11.59 1.46
N ASP A 199 -21.04 -12.59 2.13
CA ASP A 199 -21.75 -13.64 2.88
C ASP A 199 -21.47 -13.61 4.40
N VAL A 200 -20.77 -12.59 4.90
CA VAL A 200 -20.54 -12.35 6.33
C VAL A 200 -20.85 -10.91 6.71
N ALA A 201 -21.64 -10.71 7.76
CA ALA A 201 -21.87 -9.44 8.43
C ALA A 201 -21.16 -9.39 9.78
N PHE A 202 -20.65 -8.21 10.16
CA PHE A 202 -20.08 -7.96 11.48
C PHE A 202 -21.13 -7.35 12.42
N GLY A 203 -20.84 -7.34 13.73
CA GLY A 203 -21.70 -6.69 14.74
C GLY A 203 -22.01 -5.22 14.48
N CYS A 204 -21.17 -4.53 13.69
CA CYS A 204 -21.34 -3.15 13.25
C CYS A 204 -22.24 -3.00 11.99
N GLY A 205 -22.78 -4.09 11.44
CA GLY A 205 -23.63 -4.11 10.25
C GLY A 205 -22.91 -4.11 8.89
N HIS A 206 -21.59 -3.96 8.86
CA HIS A 206 -20.80 -4.02 7.61
C HIS A 206 -20.54 -5.44 7.15
N THR A 207 -20.38 -5.64 5.84
CA THR A 207 -20.34 -6.97 5.22
C THR A 207 -19.09 -7.22 4.38
N THR A 208 -18.60 -8.46 4.41
CA THR A 208 -17.44 -8.97 3.66
C THR A 208 -17.73 -10.41 3.17
N CYS A 209 -16.83 -10.98 2.37
CA CYS A 209 -16.87 -12.43 2.11
C CYS A 209 -16.28 -13.20 3.29
N LYS A 210 -16.62 -14.49 3.41
CA LYS A 210 -16.19 -15.38 4.48
C LYS A 210 -14.68 -15.48 4.60
N ASP A 211 -13.97 -15.59 3.48
CA ASP A 211 -12.51 -15.76 3.47
C ASP A 211 -11.85 -14.52 4.08
N CYS A 212 -12.17 -13.33 3.56
CA CYS A 212 -11.62 -12.09 4.08
C CYS A 212 -12.10 -11.77 5.51
N GLY A 213 -13.38 -12.03 5.82
CA GLY A 213 -13.96 -11.76 7.14
C GLY A 213 -13.41 -12.64 8.26
N SER A 214 -12.85 -13.81 7.92
CA SER A 214 -12.19 -14.69 8.89
C SER A 214 -10.78 -14.23 9.27
N ALA A 215 -10.10 -13.50 8.39
CA ALA A 215 -8.70 -13.09 8.55
C ALA A 215 -8.51 -11.74 9.27
N ILE A 216 -9.60 -11.05 9.62
CA ILE A 216 -9.56 -9.68 10.15
C ILE A 216 -10.16 -9.61 11.56
N GLU A 217 -9.54 -8.83 12.43
CA GLU A 217 -10.00 -8.61 13.81
C GLU A 217 -10.77 -7.30 14.01
N ALA A 218 -10.63 -6.37 13.06
CA ALA A 218 -11.36 -5.10 13.03
C ALA A 218 -12.08 -4.94 11.68
N CYS A 219 -13.27 -4.34 11.69
CA CYS A 219 -14.04 -4.14 10.48
C CYS A 219 -13.30 -3.19 9.52
N PRO A 220 -13.13 -3.51 8.22
CA PRO A 220 -12.41 -2.64 7.28
C PRO A 220 -13.14 -1.32 7.02
N MET A 221 -14.47 -1.30 7.21
CA MET A 221 -15.31 -0.13 6.95
C MET A 221 -15.36 0.85 8.12
N CYS A 222 -15.60 0.38 9.36
CA CYS A 222 -15.72 1.22 10.56
C CYS A 222 -14.58 1.09 11.57
N ARG A 223 -13.65 0.14 11.38
CA ARG A 223 -12.53 -0.16 12.30
C ARG A 223 -12.95 -0.61 13.70
N GLU A 224 -14.23 -0.89 13.94
CA GLU A 224 -14.68 -1.47 15.20
C GLU A 224 -14.15 -2.91 15.36
N PRO A 225 -13.75 -3.31 16.58
CA PRO A 225 -13.37 -4.69 16.89
C PRO A 225 -14.50 -5.66 16.54
N ILE A 226 -14.17 -6.72 15.82
CA ILE A 226 -15.15 -7.72 15.38
C ILE A 226 -15.40 -8.71 16.52
N THR A 227 -16.46 -8.48 17.27
CA THR A 227 -16.95 -9.38 18.32
C THR A 227 -17.92 -10.43 17.79
N VAL A 228 -18.61 -10.13 16.69
CA VAL A 228 -19.65 -10.99 16.11
C VAL A 228 -19.43 -11.11 14.60
N ARG A 229 -19.51 -12.34 14.08
CA ARG A 229 -19.52 -12.67 12.64
C ARG A 229 -20.78 -13.48 12.34
N LEU A 230 -21.70 -12.90 11.59
CA LEU A 230 -22.95 -13.53 11.18
C LEU A 230 -22.84 -13.97 9.73
N ARG A 231 -23.10 -15.25 9.47
CA ARG A 231 -23.17 -15.74 8.09
C ARG A 231 -24.52 -15.37 7.49
N LEU A 232 -24.48 -14.67 6.37
CA LEU A 232 -25.66 -14.31 5.60
C LEU A 232 -25.98 -15.49 4.68
N TYR A 233 -27.20 -16.01 4.79
CA TYR A 233 -27.73 -16.97 3.83
C TYR A 233 -28.67 -16.20 2.90
N THR A 234 -28.24 -16.01 1.67
CA THR A 234 -29.04 -15.52 0.54
C THR A 234 -29.40 -16.67 -0.37
#